data_AF-A0A4Q6A8L6-F1
#
_entry.id   AF-A0A4Q6A8L6-F1
#
_cell.length_a   1.000
_cell.length_b   1.000
_cell.length_c   1.000
_cell.angle_alpha   90.00
_cell.angle_beta   90.00
_cell.angle_gamma   90.00
#
_symmetry.space_group_name_H-M   'P 1'
#
loop_
_entity.id
_entity.type
_entity.pdbx_description
1 polymer ?
#
loop_
_entity_poly.entity_id
_entity_poly.type
_entity_poly.pdbx_seq_one_letter_code
_entity_poly.pdbx_strand_id
1 'polypeptide(L)'
;EFALEEMEDRLKRVLSQYRHHAEYEAIASSLRTLARSNYELDFDEDQSLDERCIFPTSPNETNGIEDARFVRFVEDDGEVTYYATYTAYNGQVTFPQLLLTRDFTHFSISTLNGAEVQNKGMALFPRKINGRYVMLSRQDGENIYIMYSDDLYFWQTKEILLKPTYHWEFVQLGNCGSPIETEAGWLVLSHGVGPMRKYAISAFLLDLNDPGKVIGRLTEPLLSPDENEREGYVPNVVYSCGGLINGNELIIPYAMSDYASSFATVNVQELLNELTGSQKQVEVNVEEQSL
;
A
#
# COMPACT_ATOMS: atom_id res chain seq x y z
N GLU A 1 6.71 1.15 -31.52
CA GLU A 1 5.56 1.74 -30.80
C GLU A 1 4.29 1.13 -31.39
N PHE A 2 3.39 0.63 -30.56
CA PHE A 2 2.15 -0.03 -31.00
C PHE A 2 0.98 0.78 -30.44
N ALA A 3 0.26 1.49 -31.31
CA ALA A 3 -0.80 2.39 -30.87
C ALA A 3 -2.12 1.64 -30.62
N LEU A 4 -2.93 2.13 -29.68
CA LEU A 4 -4.25 1.56 -29.35
C LEU A 4 -5.15 1.43 -30.60
N GLU A 5 -5.06 2.40 -31.52
CA GLU A 5 -5.82 2.40 -32.77
C GLU A 5 -5.40 1.25 -33.71
N GLU A 6 -4.09 0.98 -33.81
CA GLU A 6 -3.58 -0.15 -34.59
C GLU A 6 -4.03 -1.50 -34.00
N MET A 7 -4.11 -1.59 -32.66
CA MET A 7 -4.66 -2.75 -31.97
C MET A 7 -6.14 -2.96 -32.33
N GLU A 8 -6.95 -1.91 -32.21
CA GLU A 8 -8.38 -1.96 -32.52
C GLU A 8 -8.63 -2.37 -33.98
N ASP A 9 -7.85 -1.84 -34.91
CA ASP A 9 -7.95 -2.20 -36.33
C ASP A 9 -7.55 -3.65 -36.61
N ARG A 10 -6.52 -4.16 -35.93
CA ARG A 10 -6.17 -5.59 -36.03
C ARG A 10 -7.24 -6.49 -35.41
N LEU A 11 -7.79 -6.12 -34.24
CA LEU A 11 -8.87 -6.87 -33.60
C LEU A 11 -10.10 -6.92 -34.50
N LYS A 12 -10.51 -5.80 -35.11
CA LYS A 12 -11.62 -5.76 -36.08
C LYS A 12 -11.39 -6.70 -37.25
N ARG A 13 -10.17 -6.73 -37.81
CA ARG A 13 -9.83 -7.64 -38.92
C ARG A 13 -9.96 -9.11 -38.50
N VAL A 14 -9.40 -9.49 -37.35
CA VAL A 14 -9.48 -10.86 -36.84
C VAL A 14 -10.93 -11.26 -36.55
N LEU A 15 -11.68 -10.45 -35.81
CA LEU A 15 -13.08 -10.73 -35.50
C LEU A 15 -13.94 -10.83 -36.76
N SER A 16 -13.65 -10.04 -37.80
CA SER A 16 -14.36 -10.13 -39.08
C SER A 16 -14.15 -11.46 -39.82
N GLN A 17 -13.04 -12.15 -39.57
CA GLN A 17 -12.72 -13.47 -40.12
C GLN A 17 -13.36 -14.62 -39.32
N TYR A 18 -13.60 -14.42 -38.02
CA TYR A 18 -14.10 -15.44 -37.09
C TYR A 18 -15.46 -15.10 -36.46
N ARG A 19 -16.35 -14.39 -37.19
CA ARG A 19 -17.63 -13.78 -36.70
C ARG A 19 -18.60 -14.67 -35.93
N HIS A 20 -18.39 -15.99 -35.89
CA HIS A 20 -19.28 -16.94 -35.21
C HIS A 20 -18.64 -17.64 -34.00
N HIS A 21 -17.45 -17.22 -33.60
CA HIS A 21 -16.75 -17.81 -32.45
C HIS A 21 -16.78 -16.85 -31.25
N ALA A 22 -17.72 -17.10 -30.33
CA ALA A 22 -17.88 -16.31 -29.10
C ALA A 22 -16.59 -16.20 -28.26
N GLU A 23 -15.70 -17.19 -28.34
CA GLU A 23 -14.39 -17.19 -27.69
C GLU A 23 -13.49 -16.03 -28.17
N TYR A 24 -13.48 -15.71 -29.47
CA TYR A 24 -12.65 -14.61 -29.99
C TYR A 24 -13.18 -13.25 -29.57
N GLU A 25 -14.50 -13.09 -29.44
CA GLU A 25 -15.09 -11.87 -28.88
C GLU A 25 -14.72 -11.69 -27.42
N ALA A 26 -14.74 -12.77 -26.61
CA ALA A 26 -14.30 -12.73 -25.22
C ALA A 26 -12.82 -12.34 -25.11
N ILE A 27 -11.94 -12.96 -25.89
CA ILE A 27 -10.50 -12.64 -25.93
C ILE A 27 -10.27 -11.19 -26.37
N ALA A 28 -10.94 -10.74 -27.44
CA ALA A 28 -10.82 -9.37 -27.92
C ALA A 28 -11.32 -8.35 -26.89
N SER A 29 -12.40 -8.66 -26.17
CA SER A 29 -12.89 -7.84 -25.07
C SER A 29 -11.86 -7.75 -23.95
N SER A 30 -11.28 -8.88 -23.50
CA SER A 30 -10.22 -8.89 -22.49
C SER A 30 -8.99 -8.09 -22.92
N LEU A 31 -8.55 -8.21 -24.18
CA LEU A 31 -7.43 -7.43 -24.72
C LEU A 31 -7.72 -5.92 -24.72
N ARG A 32 -8.94 -5.52 -25.11
CA ARG A 32 -9.36 -4.11 -25.05
C ARG A 32 -9.38 -3.58 -23.62
N THR A 33 -9.93 -4.34 -22.69
CA THR A 33 -9.98 -3.96 -21.28
C THR A 33 -8.57 -3.78 -20.73
N LEU A 34 -7.67 -4.74 -20.98
CA LEU A 34 -6.28 -4.62 -20.55
C LEU A 34 -5.62 -3.39 -21.15
N ALA A 35 -5.70 -3.19 -22.47
CA ALA A 35 -5.07 -2.04 -23.13
C ALA A 35 -5.61 -0.69 -22.61
N ARG A 36 -6.91 -0.60 -22.31
CA ARG A 36 -7.54 0.62 -21.77
C ARG A 36 -7.33 0.82 -20.27
N SER A 37 -6.81 -0.19 -19.57
CA SER A 37 -6.48 -0.12 -18.14
C SER A 37 -5.03 0.30 -17.88
N ASN A 38 -4.25 0.53 -18.95
CA ASN A 38 -2.91 1.10 -18.88
C ASN A 38 -2.96 2.43 -19.64
N TYR A 39 -2.70 3.54 -18.95
CA TYR A 39 -2.87 4.87 -19.50
C TYR A 39 -1.91 5.85 -18.85
N GLU A 40 -1.71 6.98 -19.49
CA GLU A 40 -0.93 8.10 -18.97
C GLU A 40 -1.84 9.31 -18.81
N LEU A 41 -1.47 10.18 -17.87
CA LEU A 41 -2.12 11.46 -17.63
C LEU A 41 -1.08 12.53 -17.35
N ASP A 42 -1.37 13.73 -17.81
CA ASP A 42 -0.54 14.90 -17.66
C ASP A 42 -1.36 16.00 -16.97
N PHE A 43 -0.76 16.63 -15.97
CA PHE A 43 -1.24 17.87 -15.36
C PHE A 43 -0.44 19.05 -15.92
N ASP A 44 -1.08 20.20 -16.02
CA ASP A 44 -0.38 21.42 -16.41
C ASP A 44 0.71 21.78 -15.37
N GLU A 45 1.88 22.23 -15.83
CA GLU A 45 3.03 22.52 -14.96
C GLU A 45 2.74 23.65 -13.95
N ASP A 46 1.83 24.57 -14.29
CA ASP A 46 1.42 25.70 -13.45
C ASP A 46 0.33 25.35 -12.44
N GLN A 47 -0.32 24.18 -12.57
CA GLN A 47 -1.29 23.70 -11.61
C GLN A 47 -0.59 23.29 -10.31
N SER A 48 -1.06 23.79 -9.17
CA SER A 48 -0.48 23.44 -7.87
C SER A 48 -0.75 21.98 -7.51
N LEU A 49 0.14 21.37 -6.72
CA LEU A 49 0.04 19.95 -6.37
C LEU A 49 -1.28 19.60 -5.64
N ASP A 50 -1.79 20.51 -4.81
CA ASP A 50 -3.03 20.35 -4.05
C ASP A 50 -4.29 20.43 -4.92
N GLU A 51 -4.18 20.93 -6.15
CA GLU A 51 -5.27 20.98 -7.13
C GLU A 51 -5.27 19.78 -8.09
N ARG A 52 -4.21 18.97 -8.10
CA ARG A 52 -4.08 17.81 -9.00
C ARG A 52 -4.93 16.65 -8.48
N CYS A 53 -5.92 16.26 -9.27
CA CYS A 53 -6.84 15.17 -8.95
C CYS A 53 -6.86 14.14 -10.08
N ILE A 54 -6.60 12.87 -9.73
CA ILE A 54 -6.68 11.75 -10.67
C ILE A 54 -8.09 11.19 -10.60
N PHE A 55 -8.82 11.28 -11.72
CA PHE A 55 -10.17 10.75 -11.85
C PHE A 55 -10.15 9.36 -12.51
N PRO A 56 -11.13 8.49 -12.20
CA PRO A 56 -11.34 7.26 -12.94
C PRO A 56 -11.44 7.48 -14.45
N THR A 57 -10.59 6.81 -15.23
CA THR A 57 -10.60 6.91 -16.70
C THR A 57 -10.68 5.56 -17.40
N SER A 58 -10.35 4.47 -16.70
CA SER A 58 -10.32 3.13 -17.28
C SER A 58 -11.58 2.29 -16.96
N PRO A 59 -11.85 1.22 -17.73
CA PRO A 59 -12.94 0.28 -17.42
C PRO A 59 -12.81 -0.41 -16.06
N ASN A 60 -11.61 -0.46 -15.48
CA ASN A 60 -11.36 -1.06 -14.18
C ASN A 60 -11.74 -0.13 -13.02
N GLU A 61 -11.96 1.15 -13.27
CA GLU A 61 -12.12 2.20 -12.25
C GLU A 61 -13.53 2.78 -12.22
N THR A 62 -14.50 2.21 -12.95
CA THR A 62 -15.84 2.82 -13.16
C THR A 62 -16.60 3.13 -11.86
N ASN A 63 -16.22 2.52 -10.75
CA ASN A 63 -16.79 2.76 -9.42
C ASN A 63 -15.79 3.36 -8.43
N GLY A 64 -14.53 3.60 -8.82
CA GLY A 64 -13.58 4.32 -7.99
C GLY A 64 -12.12 3.89 -8.16
N ILE A 65 -11.25 4.77 -7.69
CA ILE A 65 -9.84 4.56 -7.40
C ILE A 65 -9.68 4.77 -5.89
N GLU A 66 -9.20 3.76 -5.18
CA GLU A 66 -9.23 3.72 -3.72
C GLU A 66 -7.83 3.45 -3.12
N ASP A 67 -7.58 4.06 -1.96
CA ASP A 67 -6.48 3.77 -1.04
C ASP A 67 -5.07 3.72 -1.67
N ALA A 68 -4.69 4.76 -2.41
CA ALA A 68 -3.35 4.86 -2.99
C ALA A 68 -2.25 4.89 -1.90
N ARG A 69 -1.24 4.02 -2.05
CA ARG A 69 -0.10 3.88 -1.13
C ARG A 69 1.17 4.33 -1.83
N PHE A 70 1.51 5.60 -1.69
CA PHE A 70 2.71 6.17 -2.29
C PHE A 70 3.99 5.69 -1.61
N VAL A 71 5.03 5.47 -2.41
CA VAL A 71 6.40 5.20 -1.97
C VAL A 71 7.38 5.92 -2.86
N ARG A 72 8.36 6.57 -2.23
CA ARG A 72 9.55 7.06 -2.92
C ARG A 72 10.50 5.89 -3.09
N PHE A 73 10.58 5.34 -4.29
CA PHE A 73 11.43 4.21 -4.62
C PHE A 73 12.78 4.68 -5.16
N VAL A 74 13.85 4.10 -4.64
CA VAL A 74 15.23 4.41 -5.04
C VAL A 74 15.82 3.17 -5.71
N GLU A 75 16.19 3.31 -6.97
CA GLU A 75 16.90 2.27 -7.72
C GLU A 75 18.38 2.22 -7.32
N ASP A 76 19.07 1.14 -7.71
CA ASP A 76 20.47 0.89 -7.32
C ASP A 76 21.45 1.96 -7.85
N ASP A 77 21.08 2.68 -8.92
CA ASP A 77 21.84 3.80 -9.48
C ASP A 77 21.52 5.17 -8.85
N GLY A 78 20.58 5.19 -7.89
CA GLY A 78 20.12 6.39 -7.20
C GLY A 78 18.98 7.13 -7.91
N GLU A 79 18.47 6.63 -9.04
CA GLU A 79 17.28 7.18 -9.67
C GLU A 79 16.08 7.05 -8.72
N VAL A 80 15.27 8.10 -8.65
CA VAL A 80 14.10 8.17 -7.79
C VAL A 80 12.85 8.13 -8.65
N THR A 81 11.95 7.20 -8.33
CA THR A 81 10.62 7.12 -8.91
C THR A 81 9.60 7.02 -7.78
N TYR A 82 8.50 7.76 -7.87
CA TYR A 82 7.38 7.63 -6.95
C TYR A 82 6.40 6.62 -7.52
N TYR A 83 6.20 5.52 -6.80
CA TYR A 83 5.18 4.54 -7.12
C TYR A 83 4.00 4.68 -6.17
N ALA A 84 2.80 4.33 -6.63
CA ALA A 84 1.68 4.08 -5.74
C ALA A 84 0.89 2.85 -6.17
N THR A 85 0.73 1.90 -5.27
CA THR A 85 -0.24 0.83 -5.44
C THR A 85 -1.61 1.32 -4.99
N TYR A 86 -2.65 1.04 -5.77
CA TYR A 86 -4.02 1.42 -5.43
C TYR A 86 -5.03 0.37 -5.89
N THR A 87 -6.26 0.49 -5.43
CA THR A 87 -7.36 -0.41 -5.82
C THR A 87 -8.25 0.28 -6.84
N ALA A 88 -8.30 -0.21 -8.07
CA ALA A 88 -9.31 0.16 -9.04
C ALA A 88 -10.54 -0.75 -8.86
N TYR A 89 -11.73 -0.16 -8.79
CA TYR A 89 -12.98 -0.90 -8.61
C TYR A 89 -13.98 -0.59 -9.72
N ASN A 90 -14.51 -1.63 -10.36
CA ASN A 90 -15.50 -1.48 -11.45
C ASN A 90 -16.94 -1.79 -11.02
N GLY A 91 -17.19 -1.94 -9.71
CA GLY A 91 -18.50 -2.31 -9.18
C GLY A 91 -18.71 -3.82 -8.99
N GLN A 92 -17.78 -4.65 -9.47
CA GLN A 92 -17.84 -6.11 -9.35
C GLN A 92 -16.53 -6.72 -8.88
N VAL A 93 -15.41 -6.24 -9.42
CA VAL A 93 -14.06 -6.78 -9.22
C VAL A 93 -13.13 -5.65 -8.81
N THR A 94 -12.22 -5.95 -7.88
CA THR A 94 -11.11 -5.09 -7.49
C THR A 94 -9.85 -5.47 -8.26
N PHE A 95 -9.16 -4.46 -8.78
CA PHE A 95 -7.93 -4.63 -9.55
C PHE A 95 -6.81 -3.84 -8.86
N PRO A 96 -5.78 -4.51 -8.32
CA PRO A 96 -4.56 -3.83 -7.95
C PRO A 96 -3.91 -3.18 -9.17
N GLN A 97 -3.67 -1.89 -9.08
CA GLN A 97 -2.99 -1.10 -10.11
C GLN A 97 -1.73 -0.46 -9.53
N LEU A 98 -0.81 -0.09 -10.40
CA LEU A 98 0.41 0.62 -10.08
C LEU A 98 0.41 1.94 -10.83
N LEU A 99 0.57 3.02 -10.08
CA LEU A 99 0.80 4.37 -10.57
C LEU A 99 2.29 4.71 -10.42
N LEU A 100 2.85 5.42 -11.38
CA LEU A 100 4.24 5.85 -11.45
C LEU A 100 4.29 7.35 -11.76
N THR A 101 5.12 8.10 -11.05
CA THR A 101 5.53 9.46 -11.45
C THR A 101 6.97 9.76 -11.02
N ARG A 102 7.64 10.69 -11.70
CA ARG A 102 8.96 11.22 -11.29
C ARG A 102 8.89 12.68 -10.85
N ASP A 103 7.83 13.40 -11.21
CA ASP A 103 7.71 14.85 -11.11
C ASP A 103 6.34 15.32 -10.59
N PHE A 104 5.41 14.39 -10.38
CA PHE A 104 4.00 14.63 -10.05
C PHE A 104 3.22 15.45 -11.10
N THR A 105 3.78 15.73 -12.28
CA THR A 105 3.09 16.34 -13.42
C THR A 105 2.67 15.30 -14.43
N HIS A 106 3.50 14.27 -14.64
CA HIS A 106 3.19 13.15 -15.51
C HIS A 106 3.00 11.89 -14.68
N PHE A 107 1.91 11.16 -14.91
CA PHE A 107 1.66 9.87 -14.29
C PHE A 107 1.39 8.79 -15.32
N SER A 108 1.99 7.62 -15.09
CA SER A 108 1.70 6.40 -15.85
C SER A 108 1.02 5.39 -14.93
N ILE A 109 -0.10 4.84 -15.40
CA ILE A 109 -0.90 3.85 -14.71
C ILE A 109 -0.75 2.53 -15.45
N SER A 110 -0.48 1.47 -14.70
CA SER A 110 -0.26 0.14 -15.23
C SER A 110 -0.93 -0.93 -14.37
N THR A 111 -1.46 -1.96 -15.03
CA THR A 111 -2.03 -3.13 -14.36
C THR A 111 -0.93 -4.03 -13.82
N LEU A 112 -1.04 -4.42 -12.55
CA LEU A 112 -0.21 -5.48 -11.97
C LEU A 112 -0.75 -6.85 -12.41
N ASN A 113 0.15 -7.80 -12.65
CA ASN A 113 -0.17 -9.11 -13.20
C ASN A 113 0.40 -10.25 -12.34
N GLY A 114 -0.14 -11.46 -12.52
CA GLY A 114 0.35 -12.67 -11.87
C GLY A 114 -0.65 -13.26 -10.88
N ALA A 115 -0.39 -14.52 -10.48
CA ALA A 115 -1.34 -15.31 -9.70
C ALA A 115 -1.70 -14.67 -8.35
N GLU A 116 -0.78 -13.89 -7.77
CA GLU A 116 -0.95 -13.30 -6.43
C GLU A 116 -1.31 -11.82 -6.44
N VAL A 117 -1.57 -11.25 -7.62
CA VAL A 117 -2.15 -9.91 -7.74
C VAL A 117 -3.67 -9.99 -7.63
N GLN A 118 -4.14 -9.98 -6.40
CA GLN A 118 -5.57 -10.09 -6.09
C GLN A 118 -5.94 -9.19 -4.92
N ASN A 119 -7.22 -8.82 -4.85
CA ASN A 119 -7.81 -8.07 -3.74
C ASN A 119 -7.16 -6.68 -3.57
N LYS A 120 -6.92 -6.23 -2.34
CA LYS A 120 -6.39 -4.89 -2.02
C LYS A 120 -5.28 -4.92 -0.97
N GLY A 121 -4.67 -3.77 -0.72
CA GLY A 121 -3.66 -3.60 0.32
C GLY A 121 -2.28 -4.09 -0.11
N MET A 122 -1.89 -3.78 -1.35
CA MET A 122 -0.51 -3.95 -1.83
C MET A 122 0.32 -2.76 -1.35
N ALA A 123 1.54 -2.99 -0.87
CA ALA A 123 2.46 -1.93 -0.43
C ALA A 123 3.90 -2.29 -0.80
N LEU A 124 4.48 -1.52 -1.73
CA LEU A 124 5.81 -1.76 -2.28
C LEU A 124 6.90 -1.22 -1.34
N PHE A 125 7.98 -1.98 -1.15
CA PHE A 125 9.16 -1.51 -0.40
C PHE A 125 9.88 -0.39 -1.18
N PRO A 126 10.57 0.55 -0.51
CA PRO A 126 11.13 1.76 -1.15
C PRO A 126 12.44 1.53 -1.93
N ARG A 127 12.88 0.27 -2.07
CA ARG A 127 14.01 -0.14 -2.90
C ARG A 127 13.99 -1.65 -3.08
N LYS A 128 14.83 -2.16 -4.00
CA LYS A 128 15.10 -3.59 -4.09
C LYS A 128 15.81 -4.08 -2.82
N ILE A 129 15.53 -5.32 -2.45
CA ILE A 129 16.19 -6.01 -1.34
C ILE A 129 16.78 -7.31 -1.91
N ASN A 130 18.10 -7.45 -1.82
CA ASN A 130 18.83 -8.55 -2.43
C ASN A 130 18.52 -8.72 -3.94
N GLY A 131 18.45 -7.59 -4.66
CA GLY A 131 18.21 -7.54 -6.11
C GLY A 131 16.76 -7.73 -6.56
N ARG A 132 15.80 -7.89 -5.64
CA ARG A 132 14.39 -8.16 -5.95
C ARG A 132 13.47 -7.05 -5.47
N TYR A 133 12.39 -6.81 -6.20
CA TYR A 133 11.25 -6.04 -5.70
C TYR A 133 10.57 -6.82 -4.58
N VAL A 134 10.14 -6.12 -3.54
CA VAL A 134 9.45 -6.69 -2.39
C VAL A 134 8.16 -5.93 -2.14
N MET A 135 7.08 -6.64 -1.83
CA MET A 135 5.77 -6.06 -1.60
C MET A 135 5.07 -6.75 -0.43
N LEU A 136 4.43 -5.98 0.45
CA LEU A 136 3.46 -6.49 1.40
C LEU A 136 2.09 -6.57 0.75
N SER A 137 1.29 -7.59 1.09
CA SER A 137 -0.01 -7.82 0.45
C SER A 137 -1.03 -8.46 1.39
N ARG A 138 -2.30 -8.49 0.96
CA ARG A 138 -3.44 -8.96 1.78
C ARG A 138 -4.52 -9.60 0.90
N GLN A 139 -4.16 -10.67 0.20
CA GLN A 139 -5.03 -11.31 -0.80
C GLN A 139 -6.26 -11.97 -0.18
N ASP A 140 -6.10 -12.63 0.96
CA ASP A 140 -7.15 -13.43 1.61
C ASP A 140 -8.13 -12.63 2.48
N GLY A 141 -7.90 -11.32 2.62
CA GLY A 141 -8.73 -10.47 3.49
C GLY A 141 -8.37 -10.55 4.98
N GLU A 142 -7.37 -11.33 5.40
CA GLU A 142 -7.11 -11.59 6.81
C GLU A 142 -5.63 -11.42 7.21
N ASN A 143 -4.71 -11.99 6.43
CA ASN A 143 -3.30 -12.11 6.80
C ASN A 143 -2.43 -11.15 5.99
N ILE A 144 -1.34 -10.67 6.60
CA ILE A 144 -0.31 -9.94 5.85
C ILE A 144 0.63 -10.98 5.24
N TYR A 145 0.83 -10.87 3.94
CA TYR A 145 1.80 -11.65 3.19
C TYR A 145 2.96 -10.76 2.74
N ILE A 146 4.08 -11.40 2.41
CA ILE A 146 5.21 -10.81 1.71
C ILE A 146 5.37 -11.51 0.36
N MET A 147 5.70 -10.72 -0.66
CA MET A 147 5.93 -11.18 -2.02
C MET A 147 7.28 -10.67 -2.51
N TYR A 148 7.91 -11.46 -3.37
CA TYR A 148 9.17 -11.14 -4.03
C TYR A 148 9.01 -11.29 -5.53
N SER A 149 9.60 -10.38 -6.31
CA SER A 149 9.64 -10.49 -7.76
C SER A 149 10.90 -9.87 -8.36
N ASP A 150 11.32 -10.41 -9.50
CA ASP A 150 12.36 -9.80 -10.35
C ASP A 150 11.77 -8.74 -11.30
N ASP A 151 10.43 -8.69 -11.43
CA ASP A 151 9.68 -7.77 -12.28
C ASP A 151 8.57 -7.07 -11.48
N LEU A 152 8.62 -5.74 -11.45
CA LEU A 152 7.69 -4.90 -10.71
C LEU A 152 6.22 -5.12 -11.11
N TYR A 153 5.96 -5.54 -12.34
CA TYR A 153 4.60 -5.71 -12.88
C TYR A 153 4.07 -7.14 -12.75
N PHE A 154 4.88 -8.12 -12.33
CA PHE A 154 4.48 -9.53 -12.29
C PHE A 154 4.76 -10.16 -10.92
N TRP A 155 3.72 -10.63 -10.22
CA TRP A 155 3.81 -11.23 -8.88
C TRP A 155 3.12 -12.59 -8.82
N GLN A 156 3.90 -13.66 -8.67
CA GLN A 156 3.42 -15.05 -8.83
C GLN A 156 3.31 -15.83 -7.52
N THR A 157 4.01 -15.43 -6.47
CA THR A 157 4.10 -16.17 -5.22
C THR A 157 4.01 -15.24 -4.03
N LYS A 158 3.46 -15.74 -2.93
CA LYS A 158 3.38 -15.05 -1.65
C LYS A 158 3.74 -15.99 -0.51
N GLU A 159 4.28 -15.42 0.57
CA GLU A 159 4.57 -16.10 1.81
C GLU A 159 3.87 -15.40 2.96
N ILE A 160 3.34 -16.16 3.92
CA ILE A 160 2.64 -15.57 5.04
C ILE A 160 3.64 -14.88 5.98
N LEU A 161 3.39 -13.62 6.30
CA LEU A 161 4.27 -12.82 7.16
C LEU A 161 3.68 -12.68 8.56
N LEU A 162 2.40 -12.28 8.65
CA LEU A 162 1.70 -12.09 9.92
C LEU A 162 0.27 -12.62 9.87
N LYS A 163 -0.14 -13.24 10.98
CA LYS A 163 -1.52 -13.61 11.27
C LYS A 163 -2.08 -12.75 12.39
N PRO A 164 -3.41 -12.50 12.41
CA PRO A 164 -4.11 -12.03 13.59
C PRO A 164 -3.71 -12.80 14.84
N THR A 165 -3.26 -12.09 15.88
CA THR A 165 -2.73 -12.67 17.12
C THR A 165 -3.31 -11.97 18.35
N TYR A 166 -3.37 -10.64 18.34
CA TYR A 166 -3.87 -9.85 19.47
C TYR A 166 -5.37 -9.56 19.38
N HIS A 167 -6.01 -9.22 20.50
CA HIS A 167 -7.45 -9.00 20.58
C HIS A 167 -7.95 -7.86 19.66
N TRP A 168 -7.15 -6.79 19.48
CA TRP A 168 -7.52 -5.63 18.67
C TRP A 168 -7.40 -5.88 17.15
N GLU A 169 -6.81 -6.99 16.74
CA GLU A 169 -6.58 -7.38 15.34
C GLU A 169 -7.17 -8.76 14.99
N PHE A 170 -7.92 -9.37 15.92
CA PHE A 170 -8.33 -10.77 15.89
C PHE A 170 -9.10 -11.19 14.63
N VAL A 171 -9.74 -10.26 13.92
CA VAL A 171 -10.53 -10.54 12.72
C VAL A 171 -9.66 -10.50 11.45
N GLN A 172 -8.80 -9.49 11.32
CA GLN A 172 -7.96 -9.31 10.13
C GLN A 172 -6.87 -8.27 10.37
N LEU A 173 -5.82 -8.36 9.58
CA LEU A 173 -4.72 -7.41 9.47
C LEU A 173 -4.58 -6.88 8.04
N GLY A 174 -3.96 -5.71 7.92
CA GLY A 174 -3.43 -5.22 6.66
C GLY A 174 -2.34 -4.17 6.89
N ASN A 175 -1.52 -3.93 5.87
CA ASN A 175 -0.61 -2.79 5.90
C ASN A 175 -1.40 -1.48 5.71
N CYS A 176 -0.93 -0.43 6.37
CA CYS A 176 -1.36 0.93 6.09
C CYS A 176 -0.71 1.42 4.80
N GLY A 177 0.57 1.15 4.59
CA GLY A 177 1.24 1.51 3.35
C GLY A 177 2.64 0.92 3.28
N SER A 178 3.47 1.52 2.45
CA SER A 178 4.83 1.07 2.19
C SER A 178 5.70 1.11 3.45
N PRO A 179 6.54 0.09 3.68
CA PRO A 179 7.50 0.08 4.77
C PRO A 179 8.46 1.28 4.73
N ILE A 180 8.79 1.80 5.90
CA ILE A 180 9.71 2.93 6.07
C ILE A 180 11.06 2.38 6.52
N GLU A 181 12.12 2.70 5.77
CA GLU A 181 13.49 2.27 6.12
C GLU A 181 13.97 3.01 7.38
N THR A 182 14.48 2.27 8.36
CA THR A 182 15.12 2.82 9.56
C THR A 182 16.41 2.05 9.86
N GLU A 183 17.25 2.61 10.72
CA GLU A 183 18.46 1.92 11.21
C GLU A 183 18.17 0.63 11.99
N ALA A 184 16.98 0.50 12.57
CA ALA A 184 16.55 -0.68 13.31
C ALA A 184 15.88 -1.75 12.43
N GLY A 185 15.52 -1.43 11.19
CA GLY A 185 14.78 -2.31 10.29
C GLY A 185 13.70 -1.57 9.48
N TRP A 186 12.84 -2.34 8.81
CA TRP A 186 11.70 -1.78 8.09
C TRP A 186 10.53 -1.57 9.05
N LEU A 187 10.23 -0.31 9.35
CA LEU A 187 9.07 0.07 10.15
C LEU A 187 7.82 -0.01 9.28
N VAL A 188 6.85 -0.84 9.68
CA VAL A 188 5.60 -1.04 8.95
C VAL A 188 4.44 -0.59 9.81
N LEU A 189 3.65 0.36 9.29
CA LEU A 189 2.34 0.67 9.85
C LEU A 189 1.32 -0.35 9.37
N SER A 190 0.52 -0.85 10.30
CA SER A 190 -0.52 -1.84 10.05
C SER A 190 -1.83 -1.42 10.66
N HIS A 191 -2.94 -1.78 10.03
CA HIS A 191 -4.25 -1.74 10.65
C HIS A 191 -4.68 -3.15 11.07
N GLY A 192 -5.39 -3.24 12.18
CA GLY A 192 -6.02 -4.46 12.67
C GLY A 192 -7.50 -4.23 12.93
N VAL A 193 -8.30 -5.29 12.79
CA VAL A 193 -9.74 -5.26 13.08
C VAL A 193 -10.06 -6.16 14.24
N GLY A 194 -10.60 -5.59 15.30
CA GLY A 194 -11.02 -6.29 16.50
C GLY A 194 -12.53 -6.57 16.53
N PRO A 195 -13.04 -6.99 17.70
CA PRO A 195 -14.48 -7.14 17.94
C PRO A 195 -15.26 -5.89 17.56
N MET A 196 -16.52 -6.07 17.15
CA MET A 196 -17.41 -4.98 16.71
C MET A 196 -16.86 -4.14 15.54
N ARG A 197 -15.98 -4.73 14.71
CA ARG A 197 -15.32 -4.06 13.58
C ARG A 197 -14.54 -2.80 13.98
N LYS A 198 -13.94 -2.77 15.17
CA LYS A 198 -13.05 -1.68 15.58
C LYS A 198 -11.75 -1.77 14.78
N TYR A 199 -11.49 -0.80 13.92
CA TYR A 199 -10.20 -0.67 13.24
C TYR A 199 -9.25 0.15 14.11
N ALA A 200 -8.02 -0.33 14.26
CA ALA A 200 -6.97 0.36 14.97
C ALA A 200 -5.67 0.31 14.16
N ILE A 201 -4.81 1.31 14.35
CA ILE A 201 -3.48 1.38 13.71
C ILE A 201 -2.43 0.99 14.73
N SER A 202 -1.45 0.20 14.30
CA SER A 202 -0.30 -0.25 15.08
C SER A 202 0.93 -0.32 14.17
N ALA A 203 2.04 -0.83 14.70
CA ALA A 203 3.28 -0.98 13.97
C ALA A 203 3.99 -2.31 14.28
N PHE A 204 4.76 -2.77 13.30
CA PHE A 204 5.73 -3.85 13.46
C PHE A 204 7.02 -3.53 12.71
N LEU A 205 8.08 -4.27 13.01
CA LEU A 205 9.42 -4.06 12.50
C LEU A 205 9.89 -5.34 11.81
N LEU A 206 10.41 -5.20 10.58
CA LEU A 206 11.02 -6.30 9.82
C LEU A 206 12.54 -6.13 9.74
N ASP A 207 13.26 -7.24 9.64
CA ASP A 207 14.72 -7.21 9.44
C ASP A 207 15.09 -6.53 8.12
N LEU A 208 16.13 -5.68 8.16
CA LEU A 208 16.53 -4.87 7.02
C LEU A 208 17.02 -5.69 5.81
N ASN A 209 17.68 -6.82 6.08
CA ASN A 209 18.28 -7.69 5.07
C ASN A 209 17.35 -8.84 4.67
N ASP A 210 16.48 -9.28 5.58
CA ASP A 210 15.52 -10.35 5.38
C ASP A 210 14.11 -9.91 5.84
N PRO A 211 13.36 -9.18 4.99
CA PRO A 211 12.06 -8.63 5.35
C PRO A 211 10.99 -9.71 5.61
N GLY A 212 11.28 -10.99 5.34
CA GLY A 212 10.44 -12.11 5.78
C GLY A 212 10.47 -12.36 7.29
N LYS A 213 11.38 -11.71 8.02
CA LYS A 213 11.52 -11.84 9.48
C LYS A 213 10.93 -10.65 10.22
N VAL A 214 9.92 -10.91 11.03
CA VAL A 214 9.38 -9.95 12.00
C VAL A 214 10.29 -9.93 13.23
N ILE A 215 10.92 -8.79 13.51
CA ILE A 215 11.87 -8.59 14.61
C ILE A 215 11.32 -7.74 15.75
N GLY A 216 10.16 -7.12 15.54
CA GLY A 216 9.43 -6.37 16.57
C GLY A 216 7.97 -6.21 16.18
N ARG A 217 7.06 -6.19 17.15
CA ARG A 217 5.62 -5.99 16.91
C ARG A 217 4.98 -5.46 18.17
N LEU A 218 4.24 -4.37 18.07
CA LEU A 218 3.50 -3.84 19.21
C LEU A 218 2.37 -4.79 19.60
N THR A 219 2.18 -5.00 20.90
CA THR A 219 1.07 -5.80 21.43
C THR A 219 -0.22 -5.01 21.51
N GLU A 220 -0.12 -3.68 21.57
CA GLU A 220 -1.23 -2.73 21.64
C GLU A 220 -1.19 -1.75 20.45
N PRO A 221 -2.33 -1.17 20.05
CA PRO A 221 -2.37 -0.23 18.95
C PRO A 221 -1.77 1.14 19.31
N LEU A 222 -1.16 1.79 18.32
CA LEU A 222 -0.73 3.20 18.42
C LEU A 222 -1.91 4.15 18.43
N LEU A 223 -2.92 3.85 17.62
CA LEU A 223 -4.12 4.66 17.49
C LEU A 223 -5.35 3.77 17.47
N SER A 224 -6.32 4.14 18.27
CA SER A 224 -7.65 3.52 18.33
C SER A 224 -8.70 4.62 18.32
N PRO A 225 -9.88 4.39 17.71
CA PRO A 225 -10.95 5.37 17.72
C PRO A 225 -11.30 5.79 19.15
N ASP A 226 -11.28 7.09 19.43
CA ASP A 226 -11.75 7.68 20.70
C ASP A 226 -13.30 7.63 20.78
N GLU A 227 -13.96 8.37 21.68
CA GLU A 227 -15.43 8.43 21.72
C GLU A 227 -16.04 9.38 20.67
N ASN A 228 -15.31 10.40 20.22
CA ASN A 228 -15.70 11.40 19.23
C ASN A 228 -15.45 10.94 17.77
N GLU A 229 -14.46 10.08 17.55
CA GLU A 229 -14.08 9.50 16.26
C GLU A 229 -14.98 8.32 15.84
N ARG A 230 -15.96 7.95 16.68
CA ARG A 230 -16.91 6.84 16.42
C ARG A 230 -18.09 7.20 15.55
N GLU A 231 -18.36 8.48 15.35
CA GLU A 231 -19.52 8.97 14.59
C GLU A 231 -19.13 9.21 13.13
N GLY A 232 -19.76 8.52 12.16
CA GLY A 232 -19.51 8.69 10.73
C GLY A 232 -20.09 7.56 9.85
N TYR A 233 -19.69 7.50 8.58
CA TYR A 233 -20.25 6.53 7.60
C TYR A 233 -19.90 5.08 7.96
N VAL A 234 -18.70 4.86 8.51
CA VAL A 234 -18.29 3.59 9.11
C VAL A 234 -17.77 3.83 10.54
N PRO A 235 -18.58 3.59 11.58
CA PRO A 235 -18.21 3.93 12.95
C PRO A 235 -17.08 3.02 13.48
N ASN A 236 -16.26 3.56 14.40
CA ASN A 236 -15.11 2.88 15.02
C ASN A 236 -13.95 2.57 14.06
N VAL A 237 -13.70 3.44 13.09
CA VAL A 237 -12.62 3.26 12.11
C VAL A 237 -11.60 4.38 12.18
N VAL A 238 -10.34 4.01 12.42
CA VAL A 238 -9.17 4.78 12.00
C VAL A 238 -8.41 3.97 10.95
N TYR A 239 -8.09 4.61 9.83
CA TYR A 239 -7.43 3.95 8.70
C TYR A 239 -6.36 4.86 8.11
N SER A 240 -5.24 4.30 7.69
CA SER A 240 -4.15 5.06 7.06
C SER A 240 -3.65 4.33 5.82
N CYS A 241 -3.22 5.12 4.84
CA CYS A 241 -2.62 4.66 3.59
C CYS A 241 -1.08 4.83 3.56
N GLY A 242 -0.47 5.23 4.69
CA GLY A 242 0.97 5.41 4.80
C GLY A 242 1.38 6.32 5.96
N GLY A 243 2.69 6.48 6.15
CA GLY A 243 3.25 7.41 7.10
C GLY A 243 4.57 7.96 6.57
N LEU A 244 5.04 9.04 7.18
CA LEU A 244 6.30 9.68 6.82
C LEU A 244 7.09 10.01 8.07
N ILE A 245 8.39 9.70 8.07
CA ILE A 245 9.30 10.20 9.10
C ILE A 245 9.79 11.59 8.68
N ASN A 246 9.60 12.57 9.56
CA ASN A 246 10.15 13.92 9.44
C ASN A 246 10.92 14.26 10.71
N GLY A 247 12.26 14.30 10.62
CA GLY A 247 13.10 14.41 11.79
C GLY A 247 12.95 13.20 12.71
N ASN A 248 12.56 13.43 13.98
CA ASN A 248 12.33 12.37 14.97
C ASN A 248 10.83 12.06 15.17
N GLU A 249 9.97 12.53 14.27
CA GLU A 249 8.52 12.29 14.33
C GLU A 249 8.07 11.41 13.15
N LEU A 250 7.37 10.34 13.49
CA LEU A 250 6.55 9.61 12.54
C LEU A 250 5.20 10.33 12.45
N ILE A 251 4.92 10.89 11.28
CA ILE A 251 3.64 11.52 10.95
C ILE A 251 2.76 10.44 10.30
N ILE A 252 1.58 10.24 10.88
CA ILE A 252 0.58 9.26 10.43
C ILE A 252 -0.68 10.02 10.00
N PRO A 253 -0.84 10.32 8.70
CA PRO A 253 -2.12 10.74 8.16
C PRO A 253 -3.13 9.60 8.31
N TYR A 254 -4.30 9.87 8.88
CA TYR A 254 -5.33 8.86 9.04
C TYR A 254 -6.72 9.44 8.77
N ALA A 255 -7.56 8.62 8.14
CA ALA A 255 -8.98 8.85 7.98
C ALA A 255 -9.74 8.35 9.21
N MET A 256 -10.79 9.08 9.57
CA MET A 256 -11.71 8.75 10.66
C MET A 256 -13.11 8.55 10.08
N SER A 257 -13.66 7.37 10.35
CA SER A 257 -15.03 6.98 9.99
C SER A 257 -15.43 7.26 8.52
N ASP A 258 -14.48 7.13 7.60
CA ASP A 258 -14.59 7.40 6.15
C ASP A 258 -15.19 8.78 5.80
N TYR A 259 -14.98 9.76 6.70
CA TYR A 259 -15.61 11.08 6.58
C TYR A 259 -14.61 12.25 6.68
N ALA A 260 -13.62 12.13 7.56
CA ALA A 260 -12.63 13.17 7.80
C ALA A 260 -11.22 12.58 7.82
N SER A 261 -10.20 13.43 7.70
CA SER A 261 -8.80 13.05 7.86
C SER A 261 -8.10 13.97 8.85
N SER A 262 -7.13 13.43 9.58
CA SER A 262 -6.26 14.13 10.53
C SER A 262 -4.86 13.52 10.49
N PHE A 263 -3.98 13.98 11.37
CA PHE A 263 -2.64 13.43 11.55
C PHE A 263 -2.38 13.13 13.03
N ALA A 264 -1.71 12.02 13.28
CA ALA A 264 -1.09 11.71 14.57
C ALA A 264 0.44 11.79 14.41
N THR A 265 1.13 12.14 15.49
CA THR A 265 2.60 12.08 15.53
C THR A 265 3.06 11.14 16.63
N VAL A 266 4.11 10.37 16.34
CA VAL A 266 4.75 9.45 17.28
C VAL A 266 6.26 9.68 17.26
N ASN A 267 6.91 9.71 18.42
CA ASN A 267 8.36 9.80 18.45
C ASN A 267 9.00 8.52 17.89
N VAL A 268 9.84 8.63 16.87
CA VAL A 268 10.42 7.48 16.17
C VAL A 268 11.31 6.66 17.11
N GLN A 269 12.17 7.33 17.88
CA GLN A 269 13.09 6.63 18.78
C GLN A 269 12.35 5.84 19.87
N GLU A 270 11.31 6.43 20.47
CA GLU A 270 10.48 5.74 21.47
C GLU A 270 9.78 4.52 20.87
N LEU A 271 9.21 4.67 19.66
CA LEU A 271 8.57 3.58 18.94
C LEU A 271 9.55 2.44 18.62
N LEU A 272 10.74 2.76 18.11
CA LEU A 272 11.77 1.76 17.80
C LEU A 272 12.30 1.07 19.05
N ASN A 273 12.45 1.80 20.16
CA ASN A 273 12.86 1.23 21.45
C ASN A 273 11.83 0.22 21.95
N GLU A 274 10.54 0.56 21.86
CA GLU A 274 9.44 -0.34 22.24
C GLU A 274 9.42 -1.59 21.35
N LEU A 275 9.53 -1.42 20.03
CA LEU A 275 9.53 -2.52 19.06
C LEU A 275 10.71 -3.48 19.23
N THR A 276 11.89 -2.96 19.60
CA THR A 276 13.12 -3.76 19.77
C THR A 276 13.30 -4.29 21.19
N GLY A 277 12.46 -3.88 22.15
CA GLY A 277 12.64 -4.20 23.56
C GLY A 277 13.85 -3.49 24.21
N SER A 278 14.39 -2.46 23.56
CA SER A 278 15.51 -1.67 24.07
C SER A 278 15.01 -0.62 25.07
N GLN A 279 14.59 -1.04 26.26
CA GLN A 279 14.27 -0.08 27.32
C GLN A 279 15.56 0.64 27.77
N LYS A 280 15.49 1.97 27.96
CA LYS A 280 16.54 2.74 28.63
C LYS A 280 16.84 2.06 29.97
N GLN A 281 18.07 1.59 30.16
CA GLN A 281 18.57 1.35 31.51
C GLN A 281 18.48 2.68 32.25
N VAL A 282 17.53 2.78 33.17
CA VAL A 282 17.50 3.87 34.14
C VAL A 282 18.68 3.60 35.07
N GLU A 283 19.80 4.28 34.84
CA GLU A 283 20.87 4.38 35.83
C GLU A 283 20.29 5.08 37.06
N VAL A 284 19.88 4.30 38.05
CA VAL A 284 19.57 4.81 39.39
C VAL A 284 20.90 5.13 40.05
N ASN A 285 21.36 6.37 39.87
CA ASN A 285 22.42 6.92 40.71
C ASN A 285 21.84 7.16 42.10
N VAL A 286 22.03 6.19 42.99
CA VAL A 286 21.84 6.38 44.43
C VAL A 286 23.04 7.20 44.91
N GLU A 287 22.88 8.52 45.03
CA GLU A 287 23.79 9.32 45.85
C GLU A 287 23.56 8.95 47.31
N GLU A 288 24.45 8.13 47.87
CA GLU A 288 24.58 7.97 49.31
C GLU A 288 25.02 9.31 49.91
N GLN A 289 24.09 10.06 50.49
CA GLN A 289 24.44 11.12 51.44
C GLN A 289 24.82 10.45 52.77
N SER A 290 26.12 10.39 53.04
CA SER A 290 26.66 10.09 54.36
C SER A 290 26.29 11.21 55.34
N LEU A 291 25.74 10.82 56.49
CA LEU A 291 25.36 11.65 57.65
C LEU A 291 26.45 12.62 58.12
#